data_AF-A0A2A9H0I2-F1
#
_entry.id   AF-A0A2A9H0I2-F1
#
_cell.length_a   1.000
_cell.length_b   1.000
_cell.length_c   1.000
_cell.angle_alpha   90.00
_cell.angle_beta   90.00
_cell.angle_gamma   90.00
#
_symmetry.space_group_name_H-M   'P 1'
#
loop_
_entity.id
_entity.type
_entity.pdbx_description
1 polymer ?
#
loop_
_entity_poly.entity_id
_entity_poly.type
_entity_poly.pdbx_seq_one_letter_code
_entity_poly.pdbx_strand_id
1 'polypeptide(L)'
;MRCFDWYGDRSLMVVDIALACCTLEFEAAGAYRVESADLRPEDPVAVIVSGTVTDAVLPIIQEILGRTPGAKVISFGACASSGGPYWDSYAVTKGISQFVEVDVFVPGCPPPPQAIRDALDSLRAPAGQGVPVDG
;
A
#
# COMPACT_ATOMS: atom_id res chain seq x y z
N MET A 1 -5.90 -5.49 10.79
CA MET A 1 -5.23 -4.46 9.98
C MET A 1 -4.25 -3.75 10.89
N ARG A 2 -2.94 -3.83 10.63
CA ARG A 2 -1.96 -3.02 11.37
C ARG A 2 -1.80 -1.73 10.59
N CYS A 3 -2.00 -0.61 11.27
CA CYS A 3 -1.77 0.71 10.74
C CYS A 3 -0.55 1.30 11.43
N PHE A 4 0.19 2.08 10.67
CA PHE A 4 1.52 2.54 10.97
C PHE A 4 1.58 4.05 10.77
N ASP A 5 1.99 4.80 11.79
CA ASP A 5 2.39 6.19 11.56
C ASP A 5 3.81 6.17 10.99
N TRP A 6 3.93 6.38 9.68
CA TRP A 6 5.18 6.15 8.95
C TRP A 6 6.26 7.19 9.29
N TYR A 7 5.85 8.41 9.61
CA TYR A 7 6.76 9.53 9.91
C TYR A 7 6.72 9.96 11.38
N GLY A 8 5.76 9.49 12.17
CA GLY A 8 5.57 9.84 13.59
C GLY A 8 4.84 11.18 13.82
N ASP A 9 4.42 11.85 12.74
CA ASP A 9 3.68 13.12 12.76
C ASP A 9 2.25 12.98 12.21
N ARG A 10 1.81 11.75 11.92
CA ARG A 10 0.52 11.41 11.29
C ARG A 10 0.29 12.06 9.93
N SER A 11 1.35 12.56 9.26
CA SER A 11 1.25 13.13 7.91
C SER A 11 0.99 12.07 6.84
N LEU A 12 1.26 10.80 7.16
CA LEU A 12 0.86 9.65 6.34
C LEU A 12 0.73 8.42 7.22
N MET A 13 -0.49 7.89 7.30
CA MET A 13 -0.78 6.60 7.90
C MET A 13 -0.64 5.52 6.84
N VAL A 14 0.05 4.43 7.16
CA VAL A 14 0.32 3.36 6.22
C VAL A 14 -0.35 2.08 6.71
N VAL A 15 -1.09 1.43 5.81
CA VAL A 15 -1.68 0.12 6.02
C VAL A 15 -1.04 -0.83 5.04
N ASP A 16 -0.32 -1.83 5.54
CA ASP A 16 0.20 -2.90 4.70
C ASP A 16 -0.74 -4.10 4.70
N ILE A 17 -1.19 -4.49 3.50
CA ILE A 17 -1.87 -5.76 3.26
C ILE A 17 -0.78 -6.78 2.92
N ALA A 18 -0.26 -7.39 3.98
CA ALA A 18 0.81 -8.37 3.92
C ALA A 18 0.37 -9.70 3.29
N LEU A 19 0.78 -9.98 2.05
CA LEU A 19 0.35 -11.18 1.31
C LEU A 19 1.47 -12.19 1.05
N ALA A 20 2.71 -11.72 0.79
CA ALA A 20 3.82 -12.60 0.42
C ALA A 20 5.20 -11.98 0.74
N CYS A 21 6.22 -12.32 -0.04
CA CYS A 21 7.61 -11.90 0.18
C CYS A 21 7.86 -10.39 0.16
N CYS A 22 7.04 -9.60 -0.54
CA CYS A 22 7.20 -8.15 -0.59
C CYS A 22 7.00 -7.51 0.80
N THR A 23 6.18 -8.09 1.67
CA THR A 23 6.01 -7.63 3.05
C THR A 23 7.33 -7.56 3.81
N LEU A 24 8.27 -8.48 3.56
CA LEU A 24 9.57 -8.46 4.25
C LEU A 24 10.40 -7.21 3.90
N GLU A 25 10.32 -6.74 2.66
CA GLU A 25 11.01 -5.52 2.25
C GLU A 25 10.29 -4.26 2.77
N PHE A 26 8.96 -4.31 2.92
CA PHE A 26 8.20 -3.27 3.61
C PHE A 26 8.57 -3.20 5.10
N GLU A 27 8.62 -4.33 5.80
CA GLU A 27 9.03 -4.39 7.20
C GLU A 27 10.49 -3.94 7.38
N ALA A 28 11.39 -4.35 6.47
CA ALA A 28 12.77 -3.87 6.46
C ALA A 28 12.86 -2.35 6.21
N ALA A 29 11.94 -1.79 5.41
CA ALA A 29 11.83 -0.35 5.23
C ALA A 29 11.34 0.37 6.50
N GLY A 30 10.49 -0.27 7.31
CA GLY A 30 9.90 0.29 8.54
C GLY A 30 10.66 0.01 9.84
N ALA A 31 11.66 -0.88 9.82
CA ALA A 31 12.27 -1.57 10.98
C ALA A 31 12.75 -0.73 12.18
N TYR A 32 12.74 0.61 12.13
CA TYR A 32 13.25 1.46 13.21
C TYR A 32 12.44 2.75 13.48
N ARG A 33 11.32 3.00 12.80
CA ARG A 33 10.68 4.34 12.82
C ARG A 33 9.17 4.38 12.92
N VAL A 34 8.52 3.23 12.88
CA VAL A 34 7.11 3.17 12.56
C VAL A 34 6.36 2.57 13.73
N GLU A 35 5.66 3.41 14.47
CA GLU A 35 4.81 2.98 15.57
C GLU A 35 3.45 2.54 15.05
N SER A 36 2.91 1.45 15.61
CA SER A 36 1.53 1.10 15.37
C SER A 36 0.62 2.16 15.98
N ALA A 37 -0.31 2.68 15.19
CA ALA A 37 -1.24 3.71 15.63
C ALA A 37 -2.65 3.42 15.13
N ASP A 38 -3.65 3.93 15.84
CA ASP A 38 -5.04 3.84 15.42
C ASP A 38 -5.32 4.83 14.27
N LEU A 39 -6.12 4.38 13.31
CA LEU A 39 -6.62 5.20 12.21
C LEU A 39 -7.77 6.09 12.68
N ARG A 40 -7.69 7.37 12.33
CA ARG A 40 -8.79 8.34 12.44
C ARG A 40 -9.41 8.58 11.05
N PRO A 41 -10.70 8.94 10.98
CA PRO A 41 -11.36 9.22 9.72
C PRO A 41 -10.67 10.30 8.86
N GLU A 42 -10.03 11.27 9.49
CA GLU A 42 -9.34 12.39 8.83
C GLU A 42 -7.89 12.10 8.43
N ASP A 43 -7.34 10.95 8.81
CA ASP A 43 -5.94 10.67 8.53
C ASP A 43 -5.70 10.44 7.03
N PRO A 44 -4.64 11.00 6.43
CA PRO A 44 -4.20 10.60 5.10
C PRO A 44 -3.67 9.15 5.17
N VAL A 45 -4.25 8.25 4.38
CA VAL A 45 -3.91 6.82 4.38
C VAL A 45 -3.27 6.41 3.06
N ALA A 46 -2.17 5.66 3.12
CA ALA A 46 -1.69 4.84 2.02
C ALA A 46 -1.90 3.35 2.33
N VAL A 47 -2.55 2.63 1.42
CA VAL A 47 -2.74 1.18 1.50
C VAL A 47 -1.78 0.50 0.54
N ILE A 48 -0.92 -0.36 1.06
CA ILE A 48 0.06 -1.11 0.28
C ILE A 48 -0.45 -2.53 0.09
N VAL A 49 -0.50 -2.99 -1.17
CA VAL A 49 -0.76 -4.39 -1.50
C VAL A 49 0.58 -5.07 -1.74
N SER A 50 1.11 -5.75 -0.72
CA SER A 50 2.46 -6.31 -0.73
C SER A 50 2.47 -7.81 -1.04
N GLY A 51 2.56 -8.12 -2.33
CA GLY A 51 2.77 -9.48 -2.83
C GLY A 51 1.62 -10.03 -3.66
N THR A 52 1.51 -11.37 -3.69
CA THR A 52 0.61 -12.06 -4.62
C THR A 52 -0.85 -11.93 -4.22
N VAL A 53 -1.65 -11.36 -5.11
CA VAL A 53 -3.11 -11.30 -4.95
C VAL A 53 -3.72 -12.56 -5.55
N THR A 54 -4.42 -13.32 -4.71
CA THR A 54 -5.23 -14.45 -5.16
C THR A 54 -6.70 -14.05 -5.25
N ASP A 55 -7.46 -14.73 -6.10
CA ASP A 55 -8.89 -14.43 -6.29
C ASP A 55 -9.67 -14.64 -4.98
N ALA A 56 -9.19 -15.54 -4.11
CA ALA A 56 -9.78 -15.80 -2.80
C ALA A 56 -9.60 -14.65 -1.80
N VAL A 57 -8.49 -13.90 -1.86
CA VAL A 57 -8.23 -12.78 -0.93
C VAL A 57 -8.68 -11.44 -1.47
N LEU A 58 -8.96 -11.34 -2.77
CA LEU A 58 -9.39 -10.11 -3.41
C LEU A 58 -10.59 -9.42 -2.72
N PRO A 59 -11.66 -10.13 -2.30
CA PRO A 59 -12.78 -9.48 -1.59
C PRO A 59 -12.36 -8.83 -0.27
N ILE A 60 -11.38 -9.41 0.42
CA ILE A 60 -10.85 -8.87 1.68
C ILE A 60 -10.07 -7.57 1.42
N ILE A 61 -9.32 -7.52 0.31
CA ILE A 61 -8.60 -6.30 -0.11
C ILE A 61 -9.62 -5.18 -0.38
N GLN A 62 -10.70 -5.49 -1.11
CA GLN A 62 -11.76 -4.53 -1.40
C GLN A 62 -12.48 -4.05 -0.13
N GLU A 63 -12.71 -4.95 0.85
CA GLU A 63 -13.29 -4.58 2.15
C GLU A 63 -12.37 -3.64 2.94
N ILE A 64 -11.06 -3.93 2.95
CA ILE A 64 -10.06 -3.07 3.63
C ILE A 64 -10.07 -1.67 3.00
N LEU A 65 -10.02 -1.58 1.67
CA LEU A 65 -10.06 -0.31 0.96
C LEU A 65 -11.39 0.44 1.19
N GLY A 66 -12.50 -0.29 1.28
CA GLY A 66 -13.81 0.28 1.60
C GLY A 66 -13.89 0.89 3.00
N ARG A 67 -13.04 0.46 3.95
CA ARG A 67 -12.94 1.03 5.30
C ARG A 67 -12.03 2.25 5.36
N THR A 68 -11.27 2.53 4.30
CA THR A 68 -10.36 3.67 4.19
C THR A 68 -10.67 4.50 2.94
N PRO A 69 -11.82 5.19 2.88
CA PRO A 69 -12.20 5.99 1.71
C PRO A 69 -11.15 7.06 1.39
N GLY A 70 -10.77 7.19 0.12
CA GLY A 70 -9.75 8.17 -0.32
C GLY A 70 -8.30 7.77 -0.05
N ALA A 71 -8.06 6.55 0.45
CA ALA A 71 -6.71 6.04 0.62
C ALA A 71 -5.96 5.93 -0.72
N LYS A 72 -4.66 6.24 -0.68
CA LYS A 72 -3.74 6.07 -1.80
C LYS A 72 -3.28 4.62 -1.89
N VAL A 73 -3.46 3.99 -3.04
CA VAL A 73 -3.17 2.56 -3.21
C VAL A 73 -1.82 2.36 -3.89
N ILE A 74 -0.95 1.57 -3.26
CA ILE A 74 0.36 1.20 -3.77
C ILE A 74 0.37 -0.29 -4.12
N SER A 75 0.65 -0.60 -5.38
CA SER A 75 0.97 -1.97 -5.80
C SER A 75 2.45 -2.24 -5.58
N PHE A 76 2.78 -3.06 -4.58
CA PHE A 76 4.16 -3.34 -4.20
C PHE A 76 4.61 -4.72 -4.70
N GLY A 77 5.46 -4.70 -5.72
CA GLY A 77 6.03 -5.88 -6.36
C GLY A 77 5.30 -6.33 -7.63
N ALA A 78 5.96 -7.23 -8.37
CA ALA A 78 5.48 -7.76 -9.64
C ALA A 78 4.18 -8.56 -9.48
N CYS A 79 4.01 -9.27 -8.36
CA CYS A 79 2.83 -10.09 -8.14
C CYS A 79 1.55 -9.24 -7.97
N ALA A 80 1.60 -8.15 -7.20
CA ALA A 80 0.47 -7.24 -7.05
C ALA A 80 0.17 -6.50 -8.37
N SER A 81 1.21 -6.20 -9.14
CA SER A 81 1.10 -5.38 -10.36
C SER A 81 0.55 -6.16 -11.56
N SER A 82 0.95 -7.42 -11.74
CA SER A 82 0.60 -8.22 -12.93
C SER A 82 0.50 -9.73 -12.70
N GLY A 83 0.50 -10.18 -11.44
CA GLY A 83 0.58 -11.60 -11.07
C GLY A 83 2.02 -12.14 -11.00
N GLY A 84 3.00 -11.40 -11.52
CA GLY A 84 4.43 -11.69 -11.38
C GLY A 84 4.81 -13.06 -11.94
N PRO A 85 5.68 -13.84 -11.25
CA PRO A 85 6.01 -15.21 -11.65
C PRO A 85 4.81 -16.17 -11.71
N TYR A 86 3.67 -15.79 -11.13
CA TYR A 86 2.45 -16.60 -11.05
C TYR A 86 1.35 -16.12 -12.02
N TRP A 87 1.71 -15.34 -13.04
CA TRP A 87 0.77 -14.77 -14.01
C TRP A 87 -0.02 -15.83 -14.81
N ASP A 88 0.36 -17.10 -14.83
CA ASP A 88 -0.36 -18.18 -15.49
C ASP A 88 -1.15 -19.09 -14.52
N SER A 89 -1.01 -18.85 -13.21
CA SER A 89 -1.73 -19.63 -12.18
C SER A 89 -3.23 -19.38 -12.21
N TYR A 90 -4.03 -20.43 -12.05
CA TYR A 90 -5.50 -20.35 -12.05
C TYR A 90 -6.09 -19.56 -10.87
N ALA A 91 -5.32 -19.37 -9.79
CA ALA A 91 -5.80 -18.76 -8.55
C ALA A 91 -5.31 -17.32 -8.33
N VAL A 92 -4.45 -16.81 -9.22
CA VAL A 92 -3.78 -15.52 -9.06
C VAL A 92 -4.40 -14.48 -9.97
N THR A 93 -4.81 -13.38 -9.37
CA THR A 93 -5.23 -12.17 -10.05
C THR A 93 -4.06 -11.56 -10.83
N LYS A 94 -4.28 -11.17 -12.10
CA LYS A 94 -3.21 -10.70 -13.00
C LYS A 94 -2.92 -9.21 -12.87
N GLY A 95 -2.97 -8.70 -11.65
CA GLY A 95 -2.82 -7.29 -11.33
C GLY A 95 -4.02 -6.74 -10.57
N ILE A 96 -3.74 -6.12 -9.43
CA ILE A 96 -4.75 -5.55 -8.55
C ILE A 96 -5.48 -4.35 -9.20
N SER A 97 -4.84 -3.70 -10.17
CA SER A 97 -5.38 -2.57 -10.95
C SER A 97 -6.61 -2.91 -11.78
N GLN A 98 -6.91 -4.20 -11.98
CA GLN A 98 -8.16 -4.63 -12.63
C GLN A 98 -9.39 -4.44 -11.72
N PHE A 99 -9.18 -4.28 -10.41
CA PHE A 99 -10.25 -4.28 -9.41
C PHE A 99 -10.30 -3.02 -8.56
N VAL A 100 -9.18 -2.31 -8.42
CA VAL A 100 -9.06 -1.09 -7.62
C VAL A 100 -8.17 -0.09 -8.36
N GLU A 101 -8.40 1.20 -8.13
CA GLU A 101 -7.52 2.24 -8.64
C GLU A 101 -6.18 2.19 -7.90
N VAL A 102 -5.07 2.19 -8.64
CA VAL A 102 -3.72 2.15 -8.09
C VAL A 102 -3.04 3.48 -8.40
N ASP A 103 -2.64 4.21 -7.36
CA ASP A 103 -1.94 5.49 -7.50
C ASP A 103 -0.46 5.30 -7.85
N VAL A 104 0.20 4.30 -7.25
CA VAL A 104 1.65 4.07 -7.44
C VAL A 104 1.95 2.59 -7.64
N PHE A 105 2.77 2.31 -8.66
CA PHE A 105 3.34 0.98 -8.89
C PHE A 105 4.81 0.96 -8.52
N VAL A 106 5.20 0.03 -7.66
CA VAL A 106 6.60 -0.17 -7.24
C VAL A 106 7.05 -1.53 -7.77
N PRO A 107 7.76 -1.57 -8.91
CA PRO A 107 8.14 -2.82 -9.57
C PRO A 107 9.32 -3.52 -8.86
N GLY A 108 9.32 -4.86 -8.84
CA GLY A 108 10.38 -5.69 -8.26
C GLY A 108 9.89 -7.05 -7.77
N CYS A 109 10.80 -7.96 -7.38
CA CYS A 109 10.45 -9.31 -6.92
C CYS A 109 11.44 -9.89 -5.88
N PRO A 110 11.44 -9.39 -4.63
CA PRO A 110 10.73 -8.19 -4.18
C PRO A 110 11.52 -6.90 -4.54
N PRO A 111 10.87 -5.72 -4.60
CA PRO A 111 11.58 -4.46 -4.77
C PRO A 111 12.41 -4.14 -3.51
N PRO A 112 13.55 -3.41 -3.61
CA PRO A 112 14.36 -3.08 -2.45
C PRO A 112 13.60 -2.18 -1.45
N PRO A 113 13.94 -2.19 -0.15
CA PRO A 113 13.24 -1.40 0.88
C PRO A 113 13.20 0.10 0.60
N GLN A 114 14.22 0.62 -0.07
CA GLN A 114 14.26 2.04 -0.42
C GLN A 114 13.17 2.42 -1.42
N ALA A 115 12.78 1.50 -2.32
CA ALA A 115 11.78 1.79 -3.34
C ALA A 115 10.39 2.07 -2.76
N ILE A 116 10.01 1.39 -1.68
CA ILE A 116 8.73 1.67 -1.00
C ILE A 116 8.80 2.98 -0.19
N ARG A 117 9.97 3.33 0.36
CA ARG A 117 10.17 4.63 1.03
C ARG A 117 10.00 5.78 0.05
N ASP A 118 10.65 5.69 -1.11
CA ASP A 118 10.55 6.72 -2.15
C ASP A 118 9.09 6.88 -2.64
N ALA A 119 8.36 5.77 -2.77
CA ALA A 119 6.93 5.81 -3.11
C ALA A 119 6.08 6.51 -2.05
N LEU A 120 6.32 6.22 -0.76
CA LEU A 120 5.61 6.88 0.34
C LEU A 120 5.97 8.37 0.44
N ASP A 121 7.24 8.73 0.23
CA ASP A 121 7.71 10.12 0.18
C ASP A 121 7.01 10.90 -0.94
N SER A 122 6.76 10.27 -2.09
CA SER A 122 6.03 10.90 -3.20
C SER A 122 4.55 11.16 -2.93
N LEU A 123 3.95 10.39 -2.02
CA LEU A 123 2.53 10.50 -1.66
C LEU A 123 2.30 11.42 -0.45
N ARG A 124 3.36 11.78 0.27
CA ARG A 124 3.28 12.70 1.40
C ARG A 124 2.89 14.09 0.91
N ALA A 125 1.80 14.64 1.44
CA ALA A 125 1.46 16.03 1.22
C ALA A 125 2.60 16.93 1.77
N PRO A 126 3.01 18.00 1.07
CA PRO A 126 4.00 18.92 1.61
C PRO A 126 3.47 19.50 2.92
N ALA A 127 4.27 19.39 3.99
CA ALA A 127 3.94 19.93 5.30
C ALA A 127 3.68 21.45 5.17
N GLY A 128 2.41 21.85 5.18
CA GLY A 128 2.01 23.28 5.18
C GLY A 128 1.06 23.75 4.07
N GLN A 129 0.50 22.89 3.21
CA GLN A 129 -0.53 23.31 2.26
C GLN A 129 -1.85 22.61 2.57
N GLY A 130 -2.72 23.30 3.30
CA GLY A 130 -4.11 22.90 3.46
C GLY A 130 -4.73 22.71 2.08
N VAL A 131 -5.45 21.60 1.92
CA VAL A 131 -6.22 21.29 0.71
C VAL A 131 -7.15 22.47 0.43
N PRO A 132 -7.02 23.18 -0.71
CA PRO A 132 -8.03 24.12 -1.14
C PRO A 132 -9.30 23.33 -1.46
N VAL A 133 -10.37 23.64 -0.73
CA VAL A 133 -11.73 23.21 -1.08
C VAL A 133 -12.30 24.21 -2.08
N ASP A 134 -12.02 24.02 -3.37
CA ASP A 134 -12.62 24.80 -4.46
C ASP A 134 -13.04 23.81 -5.56
N GLY A 135 -14.28 23.70 -6.05
CA GLY A 135 -15.55 24.37 -5.80
C GLY A 135 -16.63 23.68 -6.65
#